data_AF-A0A660NWP1-F1
#
_entry.id   AF-A0A660NWP1-F1
#
_cell.length_a   1.000
_cell.length_b   1.000
_cell.length_c   1.000
_cell.angle_alpha   90.00
_cell.angle_beta   90.00
_cell.angle_gamma   90.00
#
_symmetry.space_group_name_H-M   'P 1'
#
loop_
_entity.id
_entity.type
_entity.pdbx_description
1 polymer ?
#
loop_
_entity_poly.entity_id
_entity_poly.type
_entity_poly.pdbx_seq_one_letter_code
_entity_poly.pdbx_strand_id
1 'polypeptide(L)'
;MLTTLTTFTACNDFLDREPEDKVTPEKFFQAESDLADYAIKYYDFSTLNPGSYGMGTFADDNATDNQAGVDYSNYWVPGNWQVPANSSKEWNFEQIHHCNYFFEKVLPKYQAGTLKGNPDNIKHYIGEVYFLRAKAYFDKLSTIGDCPIIKEVLADDRKVLLDNSKRQPQHKVARFILEDLDKAIELLKEDAPGGRNRISKNVAYLFRSRVALYEGTWLKYHKGTALVPGGSGWPGDAADVAGFNIDSEIDYFLGEAIASAKVVGDKVVDNLAANTDVRDGQDASL
;
A
#
# COMPACT_ATOMS: atom_id res chain seq x y z
N MET A 1 -49.60 17.70 56.40
CA MET A 1 -49.09 16.59 55.57
C MET A 1 -48.06 17.20 54.64
N LEU A 2 -46.79 17.16 55.03
CA LEU A 2 -45.69 17.82 54.33
C LEU A 2 -44.93 16.73 53.57
N THR A 3 -45.11 16.67 52.25
CA THR A 3 -44.48 15.67 51.39
C THR A 3 -43.09 16.18 51.01
N THR A 4 -42.06 15.69 51.69
CA THR A 4 -40.65 15.95 51.36
C THR A 4 -40.26 15.14 50.14
N LEU A 5 -39.95 15.82 49.03
CA LEU A 5 -39.46 15.22 47.79
C LEU A 5 -37.94 14.99 47.92
N THR A 6 -37.52 13.74 47.99
CA THR A 6 -36.10 13.35 48.01
C THR A 6 -35.60 13.19 46.57
N THR A 7 -34.82 14.15 46.06
CA THR A 7 -34.16 14.03 44.75
C THR A 7 -32.85 13.27 44.91
N PHE A 8 -32.81 12.03 44.39
CA PHE A 8 -31.56 11.29 44.22
C PHE A 8 -30.78 11.88 43.03
N THR A 9 -29.65 12.53 43.30
CA THR A 9 -28.66 12.89 42.28
C THR A 9 -27.80 11.66 41.99
N ALA A 10 -28.23 10.84 41.03
CA ALA A 10 -27.43 9.74 40.50
C ALA A 10 -26.80 10.16 39.17
N CYS A 11 -25.68 10.87 39.23
CA CYS A 11 -24.73 10.98 38.13
C CYS A 11 -23.35 10.67 38.71
N ASN A 12 -22.92 9.42 38.57
CA ASN A 12 -21.58 8.99 38.93
C ASN A 12 -20.69 9.14 37.69
N ASP A 13 -20.05 10.30 37.54
CA ASP A 13 -18.95 10.56 36.59
C ASP A 13 -17.71 9.67 36.87
N PHE A 14 -17.76 8.89 37.96
CA PHE A 14 -16.74 7.92 38.35
C PHE A 14 -16.79 6.62 37.53
N LEU A 15 -17.93 6.29 36.91
CA LEU A 15 -18.10 5.05 36.14
C LEU A 15 -17.86 5.23 34.63
N ASP A 16 -17.88 6.47 34.13
CA ASP A 16 -17.53 6.82 32.76
C ASP A 16 -16.05 7.24 32.66
N ARG A 17 -15.15 6.33 33.03
CA ARG A 17 -13.71 6.54 32.83
C ARG A 17 -13.31 6.02 31.46
N GLU A 18 -12.99 6.93 30.54
CA GLU A 18 -12.21 6.56 29.35
C GLU A 18 -10.92 5.86 29.83
N PRO A 19 -10.54 4.72 29.24
CA PRO A 19 -9.31 4.03 29.62
C PRO A 19 -8.12 5.00 29.52
N GLU A 20 -7.48 5.31 30.65
CA GLU A 20 -6.34 6.25 30.71
C GLU A 20 -5.14 5.78 29.87
N ASP A 21 -5.11 4.49 29.51
CA ASP A 21 -4.12 3.82 28.69
C ASP A 21 -4.47 3.75 27.19
N LYS A 22 -5.69 4.16 26.80
CA LYS A 22 -6.14 4.16 25.39
C LYS A 22 -6.38 5.58 24.92
N VAL A 23 -5.60 6.03 23.93
CA VAL A 23 -5.89 7.29 23.25
C VAL A 23 -7.23 7.13 22.51
N THR A 24 -8.25 7.85 22.96
CA THR A 24 -9.55 7.83 22.30
C THR A 24 -9.44 8.47 20.90
N PRO A 25 -10.20 7.99 19.90
CA PRO A 25 -10.18 8.57 18.55
C PRO A 25 -10.39 10.09 18.51
N GLU A 26 -11.14 10.63 19.47
CA GLU A 26 -11.43 12.05 19.64
C GLU A 26 -10.17 12.85 20.02
N LYS A 27 -9.26 12.24 20.80
CA LYS A 27 -7.99 12.84 21.25
C LYS A 27 -6.82 12.52 20.33
N PHE A 28 -6.94 11.51 19.46
CA PHE A 28 -5.93 11.15 18.46
C PHE A 28 -6.07 11.99 17.16
N PHE A 29 -5.03 12.01 16.34
CA PHE A 29 -4.95 12.81 15.10
C PHE A 29 -5.12 14.33 15.32
N GLN A 30 -4.45 14.88 16.32
CA GLN A 30 -4.51 16.31 16.64
C GLN A 30 -3.19 17.02 16.32
N ALA A 31 -2.07 16.30 16.37
CA ALA A 31 -0.74 16.85 16.16
C ALA A 31 0.09 16.01 15.16
N GLU A 32 1.16 16.62 14.65
CA GLU A 32 2.08 15.97 13.72
C GLU A 32 2.69 14.66 14.28
N SER A 33 2.88 14.57 15.60
CA SER A 33 3.38 13.35 16.27
C SER A 33 2.40 12.18 16.11
N ASP A 34 1.10 12.43 16.25
CA ASP A 34 0.07 11.39 16.12
C ASP A 34 0.06 10.82 14.71
N LEU A 35 0.23 11.69 13.71
CA LEU A 35 0.31 11.31 12.31
C LEU A 35 1.58 10.51 12.04
N ALA A 36 2.72 10.94 12.60
CA ALA A 36 4.01 10.25 12.48
C ALA A 36 3.96 8.83 13.06
N ASP A 37 3.33 8.68 14.24
CA ASP A 37 3.17 7.41 14.96
C ASP A 37 2.19 6.49 14.25
N TYR A 38 1.08 7.03 13.74
CA TYR A 38 0.14 6.23 12.97
C TYR A 38 0.76 5.71 11.68
N ALA A 39 1.44 6.57 10.91
CA ALA A 39 2.06 6.17 9.65
C ALA A 39 3.12 5.08 9.88
N ILE A 40 4.03 5.28 10.84
CA ILE A 40 5.14 4.34 11.08
C ILE A 40 4.67 2.97 11.59
N LYS A 41 3.55 2.91 12.32
CA LYS A 41 2.96 1.63 12.75
C LYS A 41 2.69 0.68 11.58
N TYR A 42 2.37 1.23 10.42
CA TYR A 42 2.01 0.46 9.23
C TYR A 42 3.16 0.34 8.22
N TYR A 43 4.39 0.63 8.63
CA TYR A 43 5.56 0.31 7.83
C TYR A 43 5.81 -1.20 7.88
N ASP A 44 5.14 -1.92 6.98
CA ASP A 44 5.34 -3.35 6.78
C ASP A 44 6.26 -3.59 5.58
N PHE A 45 7.55 -3.35 5.81
CA PHE A 45 8.62 -3.64 4.85
C PHE A 45 9.39 -4.86 5.32
N SER A 46 9.50 -5.87 4.45
CA SER A 46 10.31 -7.06 4.71
C SER A 46 11.75 -6.65 4.98
N THR A 47 12.23 -6.92 6.20
CA THR A 47 13.62 -6.71 6.60
C THR A 47 14.09 -7.90 7.42
N LEU A 48 15.40 -7.95 7.69
CA LEU A 48 15.96 -8.89 8.67
C LEU A 48 15.55 -8.44 10.07
N ASN A 49 14.44 -8.99 10.56
CA ASN A 49 13.95 -8.68 11.90
C ASN A 49 14.97 -9.13 12.97
N PRO A 50 15.42 -8.22 13.88
CA PRO A 50 16.32 -8.59 14.96
C PRO A 50 15.75 -9.73 15.80
N GLY A 51 16.53 -10.80 15.98
CA GLY A 51 16.12 -11.99 16.75
C GLY A 51 15.26 -13.00 15.98
N SER A 52 14.99 -12.77 14.69
CA SER A 52 14.38 -13.80 13.83
C SER A 52 15.40 -14.88 13.49
N TYR A 53 15.03 -16.15 13.69
CA TYR A 53 15.79 -17.31 13.26
C TYR A 53 15.26 -17.81 11.91
N GLY A 54 16.15 -18.01 10.94
CA GLY A 54 15.81 -18.47 9.60
C GLY A 54 16.49 -17.64 8.51
N MET A 55 16.18 -17.93 7.25
CA MET A 55 16.81 -17.25 6.11
C MET A 55 16.29 -15.83 5.89
N GLY A 56 15.20 -15.41 6.53
CA GLY A 56 14.65 -14.07 6.36
C GLY A 56 14.42 -13.73 4.89
N THR A 57 14.87 -12.54 4.46
CA THR A 57 14.79 -12.10 3.06
C THR A 57 15.61 -12.96 2.09
N PHE A 58 16.61 -13.70 2.56
CA PHE A 58 17.34 -14.65 1.70
C PHE A 58 16.46 -15.84 1.29
N ALA A 59 15.35 -16.10 1.99
CA ALA A 59 14.39 -17.12 1.55
C ALA A 59 13.68 -16.75 0.25
N ASP A 60 13.65 -15.45 -0.12
CA ASP A 60 13.03 -14.98 -1.36
C ASP A 60 13.81 -15.48 -2.59
N ASP A 61 15.09 -15.83 -2.43
CA ASP A 61 15.92 -16.43 -3.49
C ASP A 61 15.52 -17.88 -3.82
N ASN A 62 14.69 -18.55 -3.01
CA ASN A 62 14.17 -19.90 -3.31
C ASN A 62 13.40 -19.98 -4.63
N ALA A 63 12.95 -18.84 -5.16
CA ALA A 63 12.26 -18.73 -6.43
C ALA A 63 13.21 -18.35 -7.59
N THR A 64 14.52 -18.40 -7.38
CA THR A 64 15.57 -18.03 -8.35
C THR A 64 16.52 -19.21 -8.61
N ASP A 65 17.48 -19.03 -9.53
CA ASP A 65 18.57 -19.97 -9.78
C ASP A 65 19.68 -19.93 -8.72
N ASN A 66 19.63 -18.98 -7.78
CA ASN A 66 20.62 -18.83 -6.72
C ASN A 66 20.43 -19.79 -5.53
N GLN A 67 19.21 -20.28 -5.30
CA GLN A 67 18.87 -21.07 -4.13
C GLN A 67 17.70 -22.02 -4.41
N ALA A 68 17.76 -23.22 -3.83
CA ALA A 68 16.65 -24.17 -3.83
C ALA A 68 16.04 -24.29 -2.43
N GLY A 69 14.71 -24.20 -2.36
CA GLY A 69 13.96 -24.49 -1.15
C GLY A 69 13.99 -25.98 -0.79
N VAL A 70 13.73 -26.29 0.48
CA VAL A 70 13.63 -27.68 0.96
C VAL A 70 12.30 -28.36 0.61
N ASP A 71 11.28 -27.55 0.31
CA ASP A 71 9.93 -27.99 -0.05
C ASP A 71 9.65 -27.72 -1.54
N TYR A 72 8.78 -28.53 -2.14
CA TYR A 72 8.29 -28.29 -3.49
C TYR A 72 7.16 -27.26 -3.49
N SER A 73 7.04 -26.48 -4.58
CA SER A 73 5.93 -25.56 -4.76
C SER A 73 4.66 -26.29 -5.23
N ASN A 74 3.54 -26.06 -4.55
CA ASN A 74 2.24 -26.59 -4.96
C ASN A 74 1.65 -25.90 -6.20
N TYR A 75 2.20 -24.75 -6.62
CA TYR A 75 1.74 -24.01 -7.81
C TYR A 75 1.84 -24.85 -9.09
N TRP A 76 2.84 -25.72 -9.17
CA TRP A 76 3.14 -26.54 -10.34
C TRP A 76 2.57 -27.96 -10.26
N VAL A 77 1.89 -28.30 -9.17
CA VAL A 77 1.30 -29.63 -8.99
C VAL A 77 -0.18 -29.57 -9.39
N PRO A 78 -0.60 -30.25 -10.46
CA PRO A 78 -1.98 -30.20 -10.95
C PRO A 78 -3.00 -30.56 -9.86
N GLY A 79 -3.96 -29.68 -9.63
CA GLY A 79 -5.03 -29.87 -8.63
C GLY A 79 -4.70 -29.42 -7.20
N ASN A 80 -3.44 -29.10 -6.90
CA ASN A 80 -3.02 -28.69 -5.55
C ASN A 80 -3.04 -27.17 -5.32
N TRP A 81 -2.96 -26.36 -6.37
CA TRP A 81 -3.15 -24.92 -6.25
C TRP A 81 -4.65 -24.58 -6.29
N GLN A 82 -5.21 -24.37 -5.10
CA GLN A 82 -6.65 -24.14 -4.90
C GLN A 82 -6.89 -22.79 -4.25
N VAL A 83 -8.05 -22.19 -4.51
CA VAL A 83 -8.52 -21.03 -3.76
C VAL A 83 -8.84 -21.48 -2.33
N PRO A 84 -8.26 -20.85 -1.29
CA PRO A 84 -8.52 -21.23 0.10
C PRO A 84 -10.00 -21.13 0.47
N ALA A 85 -10.48 -22.07 1.29
CA ALA A 85 -11.88 -22.10 1.74
C ALA A 85 -12.23 -20.99 2.77
N ASN A 86 -11.21 -20.42 3.43
CA ASN A 86 -11.32 -19.34 4.39
C ASN A 86 -10.58 -18.10 3.86
N SER A 87 -10.75 -16.95 4.54
CA SER A 87 -10.02 -15.72 4.22
C SER A 87 -8.54 -16.00 4.02
N SER A 88 -8.04 -15.68 2.84
CA SER A 88 -6.64 -15.89 2.47
C SER A 88 -5.84 -14.62 2.76
N LYS A 89 -4.52 -14.75 2.95
CA LYS A 89 -3.62 -13.61 3.15
C LYS A 89 -3.72 -12.62 1.98
N GLU A 90 -3.98 -13.12 0.77
CA GLU A 90 -4.11 -12.35 -0.46
C GLU A 90 -5.41 -11.53 -0.51
N TRP A 91 -6.47 -12.00 0.15
CA TRP A 91 -7.76 -11.29 0.25
C TRP A 91 -7.91 -10.54 1.59
N ASN A 92 -6.84 -9.91 2.07
CA ASN A 92 -6.86 -9.06 3.26
C ASN A 92 -6.81 -7.56 2.87
N PHE A 93 -7.80 -6.78 3.31
CA PHE A 93 -7.94 -5.34 3.04
C PHE A 93 -7.73 -4.47 4.29
N GLU A 94 -7.28 -5.04 5.40
CA GLU A 94 -7.10 -4.35 6.68
C GLU A 94 -6.16 -3.14 6.57
N GLN A 95 -5.01 -3.29 5.90
CA GLN A 95 -4.08 -2.18 5.69
C GLN A 95 -4.74 -1.00 4.93
N ILE A 96 -5.60 -1.31 3.95
CA ILE A 96 -6.34 -0.27 3.19
C ILE A 96 -7.38 0.38 4.09
N HIS A 97 -8.10 -0.40 4.91
CA HIS A 97 -9.05 0.14 5.88
C HIS A 97 -8.36 1.13 6.82
N HIS A 98 -7.19 0.78 7.38
CA HIS A 98 -6.43 1.68 8.26
C HIS A 98 -6.01 2.97 7.54
N CYS A 99 -5.56 2.88 6.29
CA CYS A 99 -5.25 4.08 5.50
C CYS A 99 -6.51 4.95 5.24
N ASN A 100 -7.64 4.33 4.90
CA ASN A 100 -8.90 5.06 4.67
C ASN A 100 -9.39 5.73 5.97
N TYR A 101 -9.29 5.04 7.10
CA TYR A 101 -9.62 5.59 8.41
C TYR A 101 -8.75 6.79 8.75
N PHE A 102 -7.44 6.71 8.49
CA PHE A 102 -6.55 7.87 8.62
C PHE A 102 -7.04 9.05 7.78
N PHE A 103 -7.34 8.82 6.50
CA PHE A 103 -7.79 9.90 5.62
C PHE A 103 -9.11 10.53 6.08
N GLU A 104 -10.08 9.74 6.50
CA GLU A 104 -11.35 10.24 7.05
C GLU A 104 -11.15 11.11 8.29
N LYS A 105 -10.20 10.77 9.16
CA LYS A 105 -9.92 11.54 10.39
C LYS A 105 -9.01 12.74 10.17
N VAL A 106 -8.05 12.65 9.24
CA VAL A 106 -6.95 13.62 9.09
C VAL A 106 -7.21 14.64 7.99
N LEU A 107 -7.73 14.24 6.82
CA LEU A 107 -7.89 15.16 5.69
C LEU A 107 -8.81 16.35 6.00
N PRO A 108 -9.97 16.18 6.67
CA PRO A 108 -10.80 17.33 7.04
C PRO A 108 -10.08 18.32 7.96
N LYS A 109 -9.28 17.81 8.92
CA LYS A 109 -8.50 18.64 9.85
C LYS A 109 -7.34 19.34 9.14
N TYR A 110 -6.68 18.65 8.23
CA TYR A 110 -5.62 19.22 7.39
C TYR A 110 -6.15 20.35 6.50
N GLN A 111 -7.30 20.15 5.84
CA GLN A 111 -7.96 21.17 5.02
C GLN A 111 -8.42 22.37 5.85
N ALA A 112 -8.89 22.15 7.07
CA ALA A 112 -9.29 23.20 7.99
C ALA A 112 -8.10 23.91 8.69
N GLY A 113 -6.86 23.40 8.53
CA GLY A 113 -5.67 23.95 9.18
C GLY A 113 -5.67 23.79 10.70
N THR A 114 -6.34 22.77 11.25
CA THR A 114 -6.52 22.58 12.70
C THR A 114 -5.50 21.65 13.34
N LEU A 115 -4.68 20.96 12.54
CA LEU A 115 -3.60 20.09 13.02
C LEU A 115 -2.44 20.92 13.61
N LYS A 116 -1.90 20.46 14.74
CA LYS A 116 -0.80 21.13 15.47
C LYS A 116 0.56 20.59 15.03
N GLY A 117 1.57 21.44 14.94
CA GLY A 117 2.95 21.06 14.62
C GLY A 117 3.45 21.68 13.32
N ASN A 118 4.57 21.17 12.80
CA ASN A 118 5.17 21.66 11.57
C ASN A 118 4.30 21.28 10.33
N PRO A 119 3.82 22.27 9.55
CA PRO A 119 2.98 22.01 8.38
C PRO A 119 3.62 21.10 7.31
N ASP A 120 4.93 21.18 7.11
CA ASP A 120 5.63 20.37 6.11
C ASP A 120 5.78 18.92 6.57
N ASN A 121 5.91 18.69 7.87
CA ASN A 121 5.91 17.34 8.42
C ASN A 121 4.50 16.74 8.40
N ILE A 122 3.46 17.52 8.70
CA ILE A 122 2.06 17.09 8.57
C ILE A 122 1.79 16.62 7.13
N LYS A 123 2.18 17.42 6.13
CA LYS A 123 2.09 17.02 4.72
C LYS A 123 2.84 15.71 4.47
N HIS A 124 4.08 15.63 4.94
CA HIS A 124 4.90 14.45 4.78
C HIS A 124 4.19 13.18 5.29
N TYR A 125 3.68 13.20 6.52
CA TYR A 125 3.02 12.02 7.10
C TYR A 125 1.71 11.66 6.40
N ILE A 126 0.97 12.63 5.86
CA ILE A 126 -0.18 12.32 5.00
C ILE A 126 0.30 11.65 3.70
N GLY A 127 1.39 12.14 3.11
CA GLY A 127 2.02 11.55 1.93
C GLY A 127 2.52 10.12 2.17
N GLU A 128 3.05 9.82 3.35
CA GLU A 128 3.43 8.45 3.74
C GLU A 128 2.22 7.51 3.71
N VAL A 129 1.06 7.93 4.23
CA VAL A 129 -0.15 7.08 4.24
C VAL A 129 -0.71 6.85 2.82
N TYR A 130 -0.62 7.84 1.93
CA TYR A 130 -0.93 7.63 0.51
C TYR A 130 -0.02 6.58 -0.13
N PHE A 131 1.29 6.65 0.14
CA PHE A 131 2.23 5.64 -0.32
C PHE A 131 1.90 4.25 0.24
N LEU A 132 1.58 4.15 1.53
CA LEU A 132 1.26 2.88 2.18
C LEU A 132 -0.01 2.25 1.59
N ARG A 133 -1.04 3.05 1.27
CA ARG A 133 -2.24 2.55 0.58
C ARG A 133 -1.90 2.06 -0.82
N ALA A 134 -1.11 2.83 -1.58
CA ALA A 134 -0.61 2.42 -2.89
C ALA A 134 0.17 1.09 -2.83
N LYS A 135 1.07 0.91 -1.86
CA LYS A 135 1.80 -0.35 -1.65
C LYS A 135 0.85 -1.50 -1.35
N ALA A 136 -0.11 -1.31 -0.43
CA ALA A 136 -1.07 -2.35 -0.06
C ALA A 136 -1.97 -2.78 -1.25
N TYR A 137 -2.25 -1.87 -2.16
CA TYR A 137 -2.93 -2.18 -3.42
C TYR A 137 -2.01 -2.87 -4.42
N PHE A 138 -0.73 -2.49 -4.51
CA PHE A 138 0.22 -3.17 -5.38
C PHE A 138 0.48 -4.62 -4.94
N ASP A 139 0.54 -4.88 -3.64
CA ASP A 139 0.63 -6.25 -3.10
C ASP A 139 -0.58 -7.11 -3.56
N LYS A 140 -1.77 -6.52 -3.71
CA LYS A 140 -2.95 -7.21 -4.27
C LYS A 140 -2.90 -7.32 -5.78
N LEU A 141 -2.51 -6.26 -6.47
CA LEU A 141 -2.37 -6.26 -7.92
C LEU A 141 -1.44 -7.39 -8.38
N SER A 142 -0.31 -7.55 -7.70
CA SER A 142 0.70 -8.56 -8.03
C SER A 142 0.32 -9.99 -7.64
N THR A 143 -0.63 -10.17 -6.72
CA THR A 143 -1.05 -11.51 -6.24
C THR A 143 -2.34 -12.01 -6.86
N ILE A 144 -3.34 -11.14 -7.02
CA ILE A 144 -4.70 -11.52 -7.47
C ILE A 144 -5.20 -10.73 -8.68
N GLY A 145 -4.44 -9.73 -9.17
CA GLY A 145 -4.83 -8.89 -10.30
C GLY A 145 -6.03 -8.00 -9.97
N ASP A 146 -7.17 -8.26 -10.62
CA ASP A 146 -8.43 -7.53 -10.40
C ASP A 146 -8.81 -7.55 -8.91
N CYS A 147 -9.09 -6.39 -8.32
CA CYS A 147 -9.54 -6.30 -6.93
C CYS A 147 -10.43 -5.06 -6.69
N PRO A 148 -11.20 -5.01 -5.58
CA PRO A 148 -12.05 -3.87 -5.29
C PRO A 148 -11.25 -2.61 -4.94
N ILE A 149 -11.68 -1.46 -5.44
CA ILE A 149 -11.12 -0.15 -5.09
C ILE A 149 -12.01 0.49 -4.02
N ILE A 150 -11.52 0.52 -2.79
CA ILE A 150 -12.23 0.98 -1.59
C ILE A 150 -11.50 2.22 -1.08
N LYS A 151 -12.15 3.37 -1.17
CA LYS A 151 -11.55 4.68 -0.84
C LYS A 151 -11.99 5.24 0.52
N GLU A 152 -12.90 4.53 1.20
CA GLU A 152 -13.52 4.93 2.46
C GLU A 152 -13.58 3.76 3.47
N VAL A 153 -13.93 4.07 4.71
CA VAL A 153 -14.20 3.08 5.75
C VAL A 153 -15.60 2.55 5.55
N LEU A 154 -15.70 1.25 5.32
CA LEU A 154 -16.98 0.57 5.18
C LEU A 154 -17.53 0.21 6.56
N ALA A 155 -18.84 0.39 6.74
CA ALA A 155 -19.54 -0.12 7.90
C ALA A 155 -19.50 -1.66 7.92
N ASP A 156 -19.50 -2.24 9.12
CA ASP A 156 -19.64 -3.68 9.33
C ASP A 156 -21.10 -4.12 9.08
N ASP A 157 -21.51 -4.03 7.81
CA ASP A 157 -22.81 -4.44 7.31
C ASP A 157 -22.61 -5.34 6.09
N ARG A 158 -23.25 -6.50 6.10
CA ARG A 158 -23.08 -7.52 5.06
C ARG A 158 -23.42 -7.00 3.66
N LYS A 159 -24.46 -6.17 3.52
CA LYS A 159 -24.87 -5.66 2.22
C LYS A 159 -23.85 -4.64 1.71
N VAL A 160 -23.44 -3.70 2.56
CA VAL A 160 -22.42 -2.69 2.24
C VAL A 160 -21.11 -3.37 1.81
N LEU A 161 -20.66 -4.38 2.55
CA LEU A 161 -19.42 -5.09 2.25
C LEU A 161 -19.50 -5.88 0.94
N LEU A 162 -20.63 -6.53 0.65
CA LEU A 162 -20.82 -7.26 -0.60
C LEU A 162 -20.86 -6.32 -1.82
N ASP A 163 -21.59 -5.21 -1.72
CA ASP A 163 -21.69 -4.24 -2.81
C ASP A 163 -20.33 -3.62 -3.15
N ASN A 164 -19.48 -3.40 -2.13
CA ASN A 164 -18.12 -2.87 -2.27
C ASN A 164 -17.04 -3.94 -2.55
N SER A 165 -17.41 -5.22 -2.61
CA SER A 165 -16.48 -6.32 -2.96
C SER A 165 -16.39 -6.59 -4.47
N LYS A 166 -17.05 -5.78 -5.31
CA LYS A 166 -16.95 -5.89 -6.77
C LYS A 166 -15.52 -5.60 -7.22
N ARG A 167 -14.86 -6.60 -7.81
CA ARG A 167 -13.51 -6.48 -8.37
C ARG A 167 -13.52 -5.49 -9.54
N GLN A 168 -12.51 -4.62 -9.58
CA GLN A 168 -12.25 -3.77 -10.73
C GLN A 168 -11.11 -4.37 -11.57
N PRO A 169 -11.14 -4.21 -12.90
CA PRO A 169 -10.05 -4.64 -13.78
C PRO A 169 -8.69 -4.11 -13.32
N GLN A 170 -7.67 -4.95 -13.42
CA GLN A 170 -6.30 -4.71 -12.95
C GLN A 170 -5.73 -3.36 -13.42
N HIS A 171 -5.91 -2.97 -14.69
CA HIS A 171 -5.46 -1.66 -15.17
C HIS A 171 -6.06 -0.48 -14.39
N LYS A 172 -7.34 -0.56 -13.97
CA LYS A 172 -7.97 0.48 -13.13
C LYS A 172 -7.40 0.51 -11.72
N VAL A 173 -7.06 -0.65 -11.16
CA VAL A 173 -6.38 -0.75 -9.87
C VAL A 173 -4.99 -0.13 -9.98
N ALA A 174 -4.24 -0.43 -11.05
CA ALA A 174 -2.94 0.18 -11.32
C ALA A 174 -3.03 1.71 -11.48
N ARG A 175 -4.02 2.22 -12.22
CA ARG A 175 -4.32 3.68 -12.32
C ARG A 175 -4.53 4.28 -10.93
N PHE A 176 -5.35 3.65 -10.09
CA PHE A 176 -5.59 4.12 -8.73
C PHE A 176 -4.33 4.12 -7.85
N ILE A 177 -3.46 3.11 -8.00
CA ILE A 177 -2.16 3.10 -7.30
C ILE A 177 -1.31 4.29 -7.75
N LEU A 178 -1.26 4.61 -9.05
CA LEU A 178 -0.51 5.78 -9.54
C LEU A 178 -1.12 7.10 -9.02
N GLU A 179 -2.44 7.22 -8.92
CA GLU A 179 -3.13 8.38 -8.32
C GLU A 179 -2.71 8.60 -6.86
N ASP A 180 -2.68 7.54 -6.05
CA ASP A 180 -2.21 7.61 -4.66
C ASP A 180 -0.72 7.99 -4.60
N LEU A 181 0.10 7.46 -5.51
CA LEU A 181 1.52 7.81 -5.57
C LEU A 181 1.77 9.24 -6.04
N ASP A 182 0.93 9.78 -6.93
CA ASP A 182 0.97 11.20 -7.30
C ASP A 182 0.69 12.09 -6.09
N LYS A 183 -0.30 11.71 -5.27
CA LYS A 183 -0.58 12.40 -4.00
C LYS A 183 0.55 12.26 -2.99
N ALA A 184 1.16 11.08 -2.89
CA ALA A 184 2.33 10.89 -2.06
C ALA A 184 3.49 11.79 -2.52
N ILE A 185 3.80 11.84 -3.82
CA ILE A 185 4.88 12.66 -4.40
C ILE A 185 4.65 14.16 -4.16
N GLU A 186 3.40 14.62 -4.25
CA GLU A 186 3.01 16.01 -3.97
C GLU A 186 3.35 16.41 -2.53
N LEU A 187 3.11 15.51 -1.58
CA LEU A 187 3.14 15.78 -0.14
C LEU A 187 4.46 15.40 0.56
N LEU A 188 5.17 14.39 0.04
CA LEU A 188 6.40 13.89 0.62
C LEU A 188 7.55 14.89 0.48
N LYS A 189 8.53 14.75 1.37
CA LYS A 189 9.76 15.54 1.37
C LYS A 189 10.85 14.72 0.69
N GLU A 190 11.82 15.39 0.07
CA GLU A 190 13.04 14.74 -0.45
C GLU A 190 13.82 14.12 0.71
N ASP A 191 14.04 14.90 1.78
CA ASP A 191 14.58 14.43 3.04
C ASP A 191 13.45 14.22 4.05
N ALA A 192 13.21 12.96 4.41
CA ALA A 192 12.14 12.60 5.33
C ALA A 192 12.43 13.08 6.78
N PRO A 193 11.41 13.46 7.56
CA PRO A 193 11.57 13.79 8.97
C PRO A 193 12.24 12.63 9.73
N GLY A 194 13.17 12.94 10.64
CA GLY A 194 13.87 11.90 11.41
C GLY A 194 14.91 11.08 10.64
N GLY A 195 15.20 11.42 9.37
CA GLY A 195 16.32 10.88 8.62
C GLY A 195 15.92 9.83 7.57
N ARG A 196 16.76 8.81 7.39
CA ARG A 196 16.69 7.87 6.24
C ARG A 196 15.76 6.66 6.44
N ASN A 197 15.06 6.59 7.56
CA ASN A 197 14.22 5.44 7.92
C ASN A 197 12.74 5.62 7.55
N ARG A 198 12.40 6.73 6.87
CA ARG A 198 11.04 7.04 6.44
C ARG A 198 10.94 7.13 4.92
N ILE A 199 9.74 6.89 4.40
CA ILE A 199 9.44 6.97 2.97
C ILE A 199 9.72 8.41 2.50
N SER A 200 10.59 8.57 1.52
CA SER A 200 10.87 9.87 0.91
C SER A 200 10.19 10.04 -0.44
N LYS A 201 10.20 11.27 -0.98
CA LYS A 201 9.69 11.56 -2.32
C LYS A 201 10.35 10.71 -3.40
N ASN A 202 11.66 10.46 -3.29
CA ASN A 202 12.37 9.61 -4.24
C ASN A 202 11.91 8.15 -4.16
N VAL A 203 11.59 7.64 -2.96
CA VAL A 203 11.00 6.30 -2.80
C VAL A 203 9.65 6.21 -3.50
N ALA A 204 8.81 7.24 -3.38
CA ALA A 204 7.52 7.30 -4.08
C ALA A 204 7.68 7.30 -5.61
N TYR A 205 8.62 8.08 -6.17
CA TYR A 205 8.91 8.03 -7.61
C TYR A 205 9.39 6.66 -8.08
N LEU A 206 10.32 6.03 -7.35
CA LEU A 206 10.84 4.70 -7.70
C LEU A 206 9.76 3.63 -7.62
N PHE A 207 8.91 3.68 -6.59
CA PHE A 207 7.81 2.73 -6.45
C PHE A 207 6.75 2.93 -7.53
N ARG A 208 6.43 4.19 -7.87
CA ARG A 208 5.54 4.53 -9.00
C ARG A 208 6.06 4.01 -10.32
N SER A 209 7.37 4.14 -10.56
CA SER A 209 8.03 3.53 -11.72
C SER A 209 7.85 2.02 -11.75
N ARG A 210 8.06 1.34 -10.62
CA ARG A 210 7.91 -0.12 -10.51
C ARG A 210 6.47 -0.59 -10.78
N VAL A 211 5.47 0.07 -10.20
CA VAL A 211 4.06 -0.26 -10.42
C VAL A 211 3.70 -0.11 -11.90
N ALA A 212 4.10 1.01 -12.51
CA ALA A 212 3.82 1.29 -13.90
C ALA A 212 4.56 0.31 -14.84
N LEU A 213 5.81 -0.06 -14.53
CA LEU A 213 6.54 -1.07 -15.30
C LEU A 213 5.87 -2.45 -15.19
N TYR A 214 5.45 -2.83 -13.99
CA TYR A 214 4.74 -4.10 -13.75
C TYR A 214 3.48 -4.18 -14.61
N GLU A 215 2.59 -3.19 -14.52
CA GLU A 215 1.34 -3.20 -15.29
C GLU A 215 1.57 -3.11 -16.79
N GLY A 216 2.44 -2.20 -17.25
CA GLY A 216 2.72 -2.04 -18.68
C GLY A 216 3.31 -3.28 -19.32
N THR A 217 4.21 -3.99 -18.61
CA THR A 217 4.77 -5.25 -19.10
C THR A 217 3.78 -6.42 -19.00
N TRP A 218 2.97 -6.48 -17.94
CA TRP A 218 1.90 -7.47 -17.82
C TRP A 218 0.92 -7.38 -19.00
N LEU A 219 0.38 -6.18 -19.26
CA LEU A 219 -0.51 -5.95 -20.39
C LEU A 219 0.14 -6.31 -21.73
N LYS A 220 1.40 -5.95 -21.93
CA LYS A 220 2.14 -6.22 -23.16
C LYS A 220 2.30 -7.72 -23.44
N TYR A 221 2.72 -8.50 -22.44
CA TYR A 221 3.03 -9.91 -22.63
C TYR A 221 1.81 -10.83 -22.49
N HIS A 222 0.74 -10.36 -21.86
CA HIS A 222 -0.52 -11.10 -21.75
C HIS A 222 -1.61 -10.64 -22.71
N LYS A 223 -1.32 -9.70 -23.62
CA LYS A 223 -2.26 -9.22 -24.65
C LYS A 223 -2.91 -10.38 -25.40
N GLY A 224 -4.25 -10.39 -25.41
CA GLY A 224 -5.07 -11.40 -26.09
C GLY A 224 -5.35 -12.67 -25.27
N THR A 225 -4.76 -12.82 -24.08
CA THR A 225 -5.01 -13.95 -23.18
C THR A 225 -6.12 -13.67 -22.18
N ALA A 226 -6.62 -14.70 -21.50
CA ALA A 226 -7.63 -14.57 -20.44
C ALA A 226 -7.17 -13.74 -19.21
N LEU A 227 -5.89 -13.35 -19.14
CA LEU A 227 -5.30 -12.66 -18.00
C LEU A 227 -5.42 -11.13 -18.07
N VAL A 228 -5.91 -10.58 -19.19
CA VAL A 228 -6.07 -9.14 -19.39
C VAL A 228 -7.40 -8.81 -20.05
N PRO A 229 -7.97 -7.62 -19.79
CA PRO A 229 -9.17 -7.15 -20.46
C PRO A 229 -9.14 -7.30 -21.99
N GLY A 230 -10.25 -7.77 -22.56
CA GLY A 230 -10.42 -7.94 -24.01
C GLY A 230 -9.72 -9.16 -24.62
N GLY A 231 -8.99 -9.94 -23.82
CA GLY A 231 -8.43 -11.21 -24.27
C GLY A 231 -9.42 -12.37 -24.26
N SER A 232 -9.10 -13.44 -24.99
CA SER A 232 -9.98 -14.62 -25.10
C SER A 232 -10.11 -15.31 -23.75
N GLY A 233 -11.34 -15.43 -23.24
CA GLY A 233 -11.61 -16.09 -21.96
C GLY A 233 -11.40 -15.22 -20.71
N TRP A 234 -11.20 -13.90 -20.86
CA TRP A 234 -11.11 -12.99 -19.71
C TRP A 234 -12.42 -13.01 -18.90
N PRO A 235 -12.38 -13.26 -17.58
CA PRO A 235 -13.58 -13.51 -16.78
C PRO A 235 -14.26 -12.23 -16.25
N GLY A 236 -13.68 -11.05 -16.49
CA GLY A 236 -14.20 -9.79 -15.99
C GLY A 236 -15.43 -9.28 -16.75
N ASP A 237 -16.12 -8.32 -16.15
CA ASP A 237 -17.31 -7.70 -16.74
C ASP A 237 -16.92 -6.80 -17.92
N ALA A 238 -17.48 -7.08 -19.10
CA ALA A 238 -17.23 -6.30 -20.30
C ALA A 238 -17.67 -4.83 -20.15
N ALA A 239 -18.65 -4.54 -19.29
CA ALA A 239 -19.07 -3.16 -19.00
C ALA A 239 -17.98 -2.38 -18.24
N ASP A 240 -17.16 -3.04 -17.43
CA ASP A 240 -16.09 -2.40 -16.67
C ASP A 240 -14.88 -2.02 -17.54
N VAL A 241 -14.87 -2.39 -18.82
CA VAL A 241 -13.78 -2.10 -19.77
C VAL A 241 -14.29 -1.32 -20.99
N ALA A 242 -15.41 -0.62 -20.84
CA ALA A 242 -15.90 0.31 -21.85
C ALA A 242 -14.84 1.37 -22.18
N GLY A 243 -14.43 1.44 -23.45
CA GLY A 243 -13.39 2.37 -23.92
C GLY A 243 -11.95 1.93 -23.62
N PHE A 244 -11.74 0.74 -23.04
CA PHE A 244 -10.41 0.19 -22.83
C PHE A 244 -9.71 -0.09 -24.16
N ASN A 245 -8.49 0.40 -24.30
CA ASN A 245 -7.59 0.06 -25.39
C ASN A 245 -6.26 -0.41 -24.78
N ILE A 246 -5.93 -1.68 -25.00
CA ILE A 246 -4.75 -2.29 -24.38
C ILE A 246 -3.44 -1.64 -24.85
N ASP A 247 -3.35 -1.21 -26.10
CA ASP A 247 -2.14 -0.56 -26.63
C ASP A 247 -1.95 0.82 -26.00
N SER A 248 -3.02 1.60 -25.88
CA SER A 248 -3.00 2.87 -25.15
C SER A 248 -2.62 2.72 -23.69
N GLU A 249 -3.12 1.70 -22.99
CA GLU A 249 -2.76 1.44 -21.59
C GLU A 249 -1.29 1.00 -21.47
N ILE A 250 -0.80 0.13 -22.36
CA ILE A 250 0.63 -0.27 -22.38
C ILE A 250 1.52 0.97 -22.55
N ASP A 251 1.23 1.82 -23.54
CA ASP A 251 2.01 3.02 -23.80
C ASP A 251 1.97 3.99 -22.62
N TYR A 252 0.80 4.16 -22.01
CA TYR A 252 0.65 4.98 -20.81
C TYR A 252 1.53 4.46 -19.67
N PHE A 253 1.38 3.19 -19.27
CA PHE A 253 2.09 2.65 -18.12
C PHE A 253 3.61 2.58 -18.34
N LEU A 254 4.06 2.20 -19.54
CA LEU A 254 5.50 2.23 -19.84
C LEU A 254 6.05 3.66 -19.89
N GLY A 255 5.27 4.62 -20.38
CA GLY A 255 5.60 6.04 -20.34
C GLY A 255 5.74 6.56 -18.90
N GLU A 256 4.76 6.26 -18.04
CA GLU A 256 4.80 6.63 -16.62
C GLU A 256 5.96 5.97 -15.87
N ALA A 257 6.31 4.73 -16.25
CA ALA A 257 7.45 4.02 -15.67
C ALA A 257 8.76 4.75 -15.95
N ILE A 258 8.98 5.13 -17.21
CA ILE A 258 10.17 5.88 -17.65
C ILE A 258 10.18 7.27 -17.01
N ALA A 259 9.07 8.01 -17.07
CA ALA A 259 8.97 9.36 -16.53
C ALA A 259 9.29 9.38 -15.02
N SER A 260 8.74 8.44 -14.26
CA SER A 260 8.97 8.36 -12.81
C SER A 260 10.41 7.96 -12.47
N ALA A 261 10.99 6.99 -13.18
CA ALA A 261 12.38 6.57 -12.97
C ALA A 261 13.36 7.69 -13.30
N LYS A 262 13.11 8.44 -14.39
CA LYS A 262 13.99 9.50 -14.87
C LYS A 262 14.23 10.58 -13.81
N VAL A 263 13.21 10.94 -13.03
CA VAL A 263 13.33 11.95 -11.96
C VAL A 263 14.41 11.59 -10.94
N VAL A 264 14.53 10.32 -10.57
CA VAL A 264 15.55 9.87 -9.62
C VAL A 264 16.86 9.55 -10.35
N GLY A 265 16.78 8.92 -11.53
CA GLY A 265 17.94 8.59 -12.36
C GLY A 265 18.80 9.80 -12.68
N ASP A 266 18.18 10.89 -13.15
CA ASP A 266 18.88 12.16 -13.45
C ASP A 266 19.59 12.75 -12.22
N LYS A 267 19.06 12.53 -11.01
CA LYS A 267 19.66 13.04 -9.77
C LYS A 267 20.90 12.24 -9.35
N VAL A 268 20.97 10.95 -9.71
CA VAL A 268 22.01 10.03 -9.20
C VAL A 268 23.02 9.59 -10.24
N VAL A 269 22.75 9.80 -11.54
CA VAL A 269 23.58 9.29 -12.64
C VAL A 269 25.05 9.69 -12.53
N ASP A 270 25.34 10.90 -12.07
CA ASP A 270 26.70 11.42 -11.89
C ASP A 270 27.37 10.99 -10.57
N ASN A 271 26.66 10.24 -9.73
CA ASN A 271 27.11 9.76 -8.42
C ASN A 271 26.87 8.25 -8.24
N LEU A 272 26.87 7.50 -9.35
CA LEU A 272 26.85 6.04 -9.32
C LEU A 272 28.26 5.51 -9.02
N ALA A 273 28.31 4.35 -8.34
CA ALA A 273 29.57 3.63 -8.21
C ALA A 273 30.11 3.30 -9.60
N ALA A 274 31.39 3.62 -9.85
CA ALA A 274 32.03 3.30 -11.12
C ALA A 274 32.04 1.77 -11.31
N ASN A 275 31.40 1.28 -12.37
CA ASN A 275 31.57 -0.10 -12.79
C ASN A 275 33.03 -0.26 -13.23
N THR A 276 33.78 -1.08 -12.48
CA THR A 276 35.20 -1.33 -12.76
C THR A 276 35.40 -2.44 -13.78
N ASP A 277 34.33 -3.08 -14.25
CA ASP A 277 34.31 -4.31 -15.05
C ASP A 277 35.11 -5.46 -14.40
N VAL A 278 35.47 -5.32 -13.12
CA VAL A 278 36.07 -6.38 -12.32
C VAL A 278 34.96 -7.35 -11.94
N ARG A 279 35.15 -8.62 -12.28
CA ARG A 279 34.19 -9.68 -11.98
C ARG A 279 34.13 -9.87 -10.46
N ASP A 280 33.01 -9.52 -9.85
CA ASP A 280 32.78 -9.74 -8.42
C ASP A 280 32.95 -11.25 -8.10
N GLY A 281 33.79 -11.58 -7.12
CA GLY A 281 33.90 -12.92 -6.56
C GLY A 281 35.02 -13.83 -7.05
N GLN A 282 36.03 -13.33 -7.77
CA GLN A 282 37.29 -14.07 -7.98
C GLN A 282 38.47 -13.27 -7.40
N ASP A 283 38.67 -13.41 -6.09
CA ASP A 283 40.03 -13.27 -5.58
C ASP A 283 40.85 -14.41 -6.19
N ALA A 284 41.88 -14.09 -6.96
CA ALA A 284 42.81 -15.08 -7.50
C ALA A 284 43.60 -15.84 -6.42
N SER A 285 43.40 -15.50 -5.14
CA SER A 285 44.04 -16.10 -3.97
C SER A 285 43.14 -16.96 -3.06
N LEU A 286 41.89 -17.25 -3.46
CA LEU A 286 41.03 -18.24 -2.78
C LEU A 286 41.01 -19.61 -3.49
#